data_AF-A0A9D1ZYZ8-F1
#
_entry.id   AF-A0A9D1ZYZ8-F1
#
_cell.length_a   1.000
_cell.length_b   1.000
_cell.length_c   1.000
_cell.angle_alpha   90.00
_cell.angle_beta   90.00
_cell.angle_gamma   90.00
#
_symmetry.space_group_name_H-M   'P 1'
#
loop_
_entity.id
_entity.type
_entity.pdbx_description
1 polymer ?
#
loop_
_entity_poly.entity_id
_entity_poly.type
_entity_poly.pdbx_seq_one_letter_code
_entity_poly.pdbx_strand_id
1 'polypeptide(L)' 'MTNLTAKDLDVLSHLLTGEEMACKKAKLYANTLTDQALAQEMENVSRAHAQRFAALYALLGGKA' A
#
# COMPACT_ATOMS: atom_id res chain seq x y z
N MET A 1 19.34 12.72 2.51
CA MET A 1 18.85 12.39 1.15
C MET A 1 19.41 11.03 0.80
N THR A 2 18.56 10.06 0.49
CA THR A 2 18.96 8.71 0.12
C THR A 2 19.53 8.76 -1.29
N ASN A 3 20.80 8.35 -1.49
CA ASN A 3 21.39 8.25 -2.82
C ASN A 3 20.84 7.00 -3.52
N LEU A 4 19.67 7.13 -4.14
CA LEU A 4 19.02 6.05 -4.87
C LEU A 4 19.61 5.96 -6.29
N THR A 5 19.92 4.73 -6.73
CA THR A 5 20.22 4.47 -8.13
C THR A 5 18.93 4.43 -8.95
N ALA A 6 19.05 4.49 -10.27
CA ALA A 6 17.89 4.32 -11.17
C ALA A 6 17.18 2.98 -10.95
N LYS A 7 17.93 1.91 -10.64
CA LYS A 7 17.37 0.59 -10.33
C LYS A 7 16.60 0.59 -9.01
N ASP A 8 17.10 1.29 -7.99
CA ASP A 8 16.40 1.38 -6.70
C ASP A 8 15.07 2.13 -6.86
N LEU A 9 15.06 3.20 -7.66
CA LEU A 9 13.85 3.95 -7.96
C LEU A 9 12.81 3.12 -8.73
N ASP A 10 13.26 2.31 -9.69
CA ASP A 10 12.40 1.39 -10.44
C ASP A 10 11.74 0.36 -9.51
N VAL A 11 12.54 -0.27 -8.65
CA VAL A 11 12.04 -1.22 -7.64
C VAL A 11 11.05 -0.55 -6.69
N LEU A 12 11.36 0.63 -6.16
CA LEU A 12 10.46 1.38 -5.27
C LEU A 12 9.14 1.74 -5.96
N SER A 13 9.18 2.09 -7.25
CA SER A 13 7.98 2.40 -8.04
C SER A 13 7.09 1.17 -8.21
N HIS A 14 7.68 0.01 -8.46
CA HIS A 14 6.94 -1.26 -8.51
C HIS A 14 6.33 -1.63 -7.15
N LEU A 15 7.06 -1.45 -6.05
CA LEU A 15 6.54 -1.70 -4.70
C LEU A 15 5.36 -0.78 -4.36
N LEU A 16 5.51 0.52 -4.64
CA LEU A 16 4.43 1.52 -4.44
C LEU A 16 3.18 1.13 -5.22
N THR A 17 3.33 0.74 -6.49
CA THR A 17 2.22 0.28 -7.33
C THR A 17 1.55 -0.97 -6.72
N GLY A 18 2.35 -1.92 -6.25
CA GLY A 18 1.85 -3.13 -5.58
C GLY A 18 1.06 -2.83 -4.30
N GLU A 19 1.60 -1.98 -3.42
CA GLU A 19 0.93 -1.57 -2.18
C GLU A 19 -0.38 -0.82 -2.46
N GLU A 20 -0.40 0.07 -3.45
CA GLU A 20 -1.63 0.79 -3.84
C GLU A 20 -2.71 -0.17 -4.37
N MET A 21 -2.35 -1.08 -5.28
CA MET A 21 -3.28 -2.05 -5.84
C MET A 21 -3.83 -2.99 -4.76
N ALA A 22 -2.98 -3.48 -3.87
CA ALA A 22 -3.38 -4.35 -2.78
C ALA A 22 -4.28 -3.62 -1.77
N CYS A 23 -3.96 -2.37 -1.43
CA CYS A 23 -4.79 -1.50 -0.58
C CYS A 23 -6.21 -1.35 -1.15
N LYS A 24 -6.31 -1.00 -2.44
CA LYS A 24 -7.59 -0.81 -3.14
C LYS A 24 -8.41 -2.10 -3.22
N LYS A 25 -7.77 -3.22 -3.53
CA LYS A 25 -8.43 -4.53 -3.57
C LYS A 25 -8.94 -4.96 -2.20
N ALA A 26 -8.14 -4.75 -1.16
CA ALA A 26 -8.54 -5.06 0.20
C ALA A 26 -9.71 -4.18 0.64
N LYS A 27 -9.68 -2.88 0.31
CA LYS A 27 -10.78 -1.95 0.59
C LYS A 27 -12.08 -2.35 -0.14
N LEU A 28 -11.97 -2.80 -1.39
CA LEU A 28 -13.12 -3.33 -2.13
C LEU A 28 -13.74 -4.50 -1.38
N TYR A 29 -12.96 -5.51 -1.01
CA TYR A 29 -13.47 -6.67 -0.28
C TYR A 29 -14.06 -6.31 1.08
N ALA A 30 -13.46 -5.38 1.82
CA ALA A 30 -14.02 -4.87 3.07
C ALA A 30 -15.45 -4.30 2.90
N ASN A 31 -15.77 -3.76 1.72
CA ASN A 31 -17.07 -3.15 1.43
C ASN A 31 -18.07 -4.09 0.73
N THR A 32 -17.61 -5.21 0.17
CA THR A 32 -18.46 -6.10 -0.64
C THR A 32 -18.72 -7.46 0.00
N LEU A 33 -17.89 -7.89 0.95
CA LEU A 33 -18.09 -9.16 1.64
C LEU A 33 -19.27 -9.09 2.60
N THR A 34 -20.02 -10.18 2.69
CA THR A 34 -21.18 -10.30 3.58
C THR A 34 -20.81 -10.81 4.97
N ASP A 35 -19.71 -11.55 5.09
CA ASP A 35 -19.12 -11.93 6.36
C ASP A 35 -18.46 -10.70 7.00
N GLN A 36 -19.02 -10.25 8.13
CA GLN A 36 -18.57 -9.04 8.83
C GLN A 36 -17.15 -9.18 9.41
N ALA A 37 -16.79 -10.37 9.92
CA ALA A 37 -15.48 -10.59 10.49
C ALA A 37 -14.42 -10.54 9.39
N LEU A 38 -14.68 -11.20 8.26
CA LEU A 38 -13.78 -11.18 7.12
C LEU A 38 -13.67 -9.77 6.50
N ALA A 39 -14.80 -9.06 6.38
CA ALA A 39 -14.81 -7.67 5.91
C ALA A 39 -13.93 -6.76 6.78
N GLN A 40 -14.02 -6.92 8.12
CA GLN A 40 -13.19 -6.17 9.05
C GLN A 40 -11.70 -6.50 8.93
N GLU A 41 -11.35 -7.77 8.71
CA GLU A 41 -9.96 -8.15 8.44
C GLU A 41 -9.44 -7.56 7.12
N MET A 42 -10.27 -7.52 6.08
CA MET A 42 -9.89 -6.88 4.82
C MET A 42 -9.68 -5.36 4.97
N GLU A 43 -10.44 -4.71 5.85
CA GLU A 43 -10.20 -3.31 6.20
C GLU A 43 -8.85 -3.13 6.92
N ASN A 44 -8.50 -4.04 7.84
CA ASN A 44 -7.20 -4.04 8.52
C ASN A 44 -6.05 -4.21 7.52
N VAL A 45 -6.19 -5.15 6.57
CA VAL A 45 -5.23 -5.39 5.49
C VAL A 45 -5.08 -4.16 4.60
N SER A 46 -6.18 -3.50 4.24
CA SER A 46 -6.15 -2.26 3.44
C SER A 46 -5.35 -1.17 4.15
N ARG A 47 -5.60 -0.92 5.44
CA ARG A 47 -4.82 0.06 6.22
C ARG A 47 -3.34 -0.29 6.32
N ALA A 48 -3.00 -1.57 6.46
CA ALA A 48 -1.60 -2.00 6.51
C ALA A 48 -0.88 -1.74 5.18
N HIS A 49 -1.53 -1.96 4.04
CA HIS A 49 -0.96 -1.61 2.72
C HIS A 49 -0.82 -0.09 2.56
N ALA A 50 -1.79 0.70 3.02
CA ALA A 50 -1.69 2.16 2.99
C ALA A 50 -0.51 2.69 3.83
N GLN A 51 -0.28 2.11 5.02
CA GLN A 51 0.86 2.47 5.87
C GLN A 51 2.20 2.14 5.20
N ARG A 52 2.31 0.95 4.58
CA ARG A 52 3.51 0.57 3.81
C ARG A 52 3.75 1.48 2.62
N PHE A 53 2.69 1.80 1.86
CA PHE A 53 2.78 2.77 0.77
C PHE A 53 3.32 4.12 1.27
N ALA A 54 2.74 4.66 2.34
CA ALA A 54 3.16 5.95 2.90
C ALA A 54 4.64 5.93 3.34
N ALA A 55 5.08 4.84 3.98
CA ALA A 55 6.47 4.66 4.37
C ALA A 55 7.42 4.61 3.17
N LEU A 56 7.07 3.85 2.12
CA LEU A 56 7.83 3.78 0.88
C LEU A 56 7.86 5.14 0.15
N TYR A 57 6.74 5.85 0.13
CA TYR A 57 6.61 7.13 -0.54
C TYR A 57 7.43 8.22 0.18
N ALA A 58 7.50 8.17 1.50
CA ALA A 58 8.37 9.04 2.30
C ALA A 58 9.86 8.84 1.98
N LEU A 59 10.30 7.63 1.61
CA LEU A 59 11.69 7.39 1.17
C LEU A 59 12.05 8.16 -0.11
N LEU A 60 11.05 8.47 -0.95
CA LEU A 60 11.18 9.28 -2.16
C LEU A 60 11.05 10.79 -1.90
N GLY A 61 10.86 11.21 -0.63
CA GLY A 61 10.59 12.60 -0.28
C GLY A 61 9.13 13.02 -0.48
N GLY A 62 8.23 12.06 -0.74
CA GLY A 62 6.80 12.29 -0.74
C GLY A 62 6.29 12.66 0.65
N LYS A 63 5.24 13.49 0.73
CA LYS A 63 4.54 13.79 1.98
C LYS A 63 3.40 12.79 2.14
N ALA A 64 3.42 12.05 3.26
CA ALA A 64 2.36 11.14 3.66
C ALA A 64 1.08 11.89 4.08
#